data_AF-A0A2V9QPL0-F1
#
_entry.id   AF-A0A2V9QPL0-F1
#
_cell.length_a   1.000
_cell.length_b   1.000
_cell.length_c   1.000
_cell.angle_alpha   90.00
_cell.angle_beta   90.00
_cell.angle_gamma   90.00
#
_symmetry.space_group_name_H-M   'P 1'
#
loop_
_entity.id
_entity.type
_entity.pdbx_description
1 polymer ?
#
loop_
_entity_poly.entity_id
_entity_poly.type
_entity_poly.pdbx_seq_one_letter_code
_entity_poly.pdbx_strand_id
1 'polypeptide(L)' 'GGKVIGATDEIGLHAVKDRVHANDLHPAMLTLLGLDHKKLNVSISGLEKRLTGVGPDGDHGVEVAKKLLEA' A
#
# COMPACT_ATOMS: atom_id res chain seq x y z
N GLY A 1 14.35 -5.03 11.17
CA GLY A 1 14.06 -6.44 10.85
C GLY A 1 13.25 -6.49 9.56
N GLY A 2 13.39 -7.56 8.77
CA GLY A 2 12.61 -7.79 7.56
C GLY A 2 11.53 -8.85 7.79
N LYS A 3 10.47 -8.82 6.99
CA LYS A 3 9.33 -9.74 7.07
C LYS A 3 8.94 -10.20 5.67
N VAL A 4 8.59 -11.47 5.52
CA VAL A 4 8.12 -12.06 4.26
C VAL A 4 6.63 -12.29 4.36
N ILE A 5 5.86 -11.80 3.39
CA ILE A 5 4.39 -11.92 3.36
C ILE A 5 3.96 -12.44 1.99
N GLY A 6 2.96 -13.31 2.01
CA GLY A 6 2.42 -13.95 0.82
C GLY A 6 3.30 -15.08 0.29
N ALA A 7 2.93 -15.55 -0.89
CA ALA A 7 3.64 -16.57 -1.64
C ALA A 7 3.35 -16.38 -3.13
N THR A 8 4.25 -16.85 -3.99
CA THR A 8 4.08 -16.87 -5.45
C THR A 8 3.83 -18.29 -5.95
N ASP A 9 3.39 -18.41 -7.21
CA ASP A 9 3.34 -19.70 -7.89
C ASP A 9 4.74 -20.34 -8.01
N GLU A 10 4.78 -21.59 -8.49
CA GLU A 10 6.00 -22.42 -8.56
C GLU A 10 7.11 -21.80 -9.41
N ILE A 11 6.77 -20.91 -10.36
CA ILE A 11 7.72 -20.21 -11.23
C ILE A 11 7.92 -18.74 -10.85
N GLY A 12 7.19 -18.25 -9.84
CA GLY A 12 7.30 -16.89 -9.32
C GLY A 12 6.55 -15.81 -10.12
N LEU A 13 5.66 -16.17 -11.05
CA LEU A 13 5.07 -15.19 -11.97
C LEU A 13 3.89 -14.43 -11.34
N HIS A 14 3.05 -15.13 -10.57
CA HIS A 14 1.89 -14.56 -9.92
C HIS A 14 1.96 -14.81 -8.42
N ALA A 15 1.52 -13.82 -7.64
CA ALA A 15 1.22 -14.04 -6.23
C ALA A 15 0.07 -15.05 -6.11
N VAL A 16 0.11 -15.99 -5.18
CA VAL A 16 -0.97 -16.97 -4.93
C VAL A 16 -1.56 -16.84 -3.53
N LYS A 17 -0.84 -16.19 -2.61
CA LYS A 17 -1.28 -15.90 -1.24
C LYS A 17 -1.03 -14.44 -0.91
N ASP A 18 -1.96 -13.83 -0.15
CA ASP A 18 -1.89 -12.45 0.34
C ASP A 18 -1.58 -11.42 -0.76
N ARG A 19 -2.31 -11.53 -1.90
CA ARG A 19 -2.16 -10.61 -3.03
C ARG A 19 -2.41 -9.17 -2.59
N VAL A 20 -1.49 -8.29 -2.94
CA VAL A 20 -1.59 -6.84 -2.75
C VAL A 20 -1.15 -6.12 -4.02
N HIS A 21 -1.69 -4.93 -4.26
CA HIS A 21 -1.25 -4.13 -5.40
C HIS A 21 0.01 -3.34 -5.03
N ALA A 22 0.92 -3.14 -5.98
CA ALA A 22 2.16 -2.38 -5.73
C ALA A 22 1.87 -0.94 -5.28
N ASN A 23 0.79 -0.33 -5.78
CA ASN A 23 0.35 1.01 -5.38
C ASN A 23 -0.04 1.11 -3.88
N ASP A 24 -0.37 -0.01 -3.22
CA ASP A 24 -0.78 0.00 -1.83
C ASP A 24 0.42 0.08 -0.87
N LEU A 25 1.66 -0.09 -1.38
CA LEU A 25 2.87 -0.08 -0.58
C LEU A 25 3.13 1.26 0.12
N HIS A 26 3.05 2.37 -0.62
CA HIS A 26 3.24 3.71 -0.06
C HIS A 26 2.20 4.08 1.01
N PRO A 27 0.88 3.92 0.77
CA PRO A 27 -0.10 4.20 1.82
C PRO A 27 -0.01 3.25 3.01
N ALA A 28 0.42 1.98 2.82
CA ALA A 28 0.70 1.08 3.93
C ALA A 28 1.87 1.56 4.79
N MET A 29 2.99 1.97 4.19
CA MET A 29 4.14 2.52 4.91
C MET A 29 3.74 3.76 5.72
N LEU A 30 3.01 4.70 5.11
CA LEU A 30 2.55 5.90 5.78
C LEU A 30 1.62 5.56 6.96
N THR A 31 0.73 4.59 6.77
CA THR A 31 -0.18 4.13 7.82
C THR A 31 0.58 3.51 9.00
N LEU A 32 1.61 2.68 8.73
CA LEU A 32 2.47 2.09 9.78
C LEU A 32 3.25 3.15 10.57
N LEU A 33 3.55 4.29 9.94
CA LEU A 33 4.15 5.45 10.59
C LEU A 33 3.12 6.32 11.34
N GLY A 34 1.83 5.95 11.33
CA GLY A 34 0.75 6.70 11.98
C GLY A 34 0.26 7.91 11.18
N LEU A 35 0.61 8.02 9.89
CA LEU A 35 0.20 9.12 9.03
C LEU A 35 -1.06 8.77 8.23
N ASP A 36 -1.98 9.73 8.15
CA ASP A 36 -3.19 9.62 7.33
C ASP A 36 -2.85 9.94 5.86
N HIS A 37 -2.57 8.89 5.09
CA HIS A 37 -2.21 9.00 3.67
C HIS A 37 -3.27 9.72 2.81
N LYS A 38 -4.55 9.77 3.24
CA LYS A 38 -5.62 10.46 2.50
C LYS A 38 -5.55 11.98 2.63
N LYS A 39 -4.86 12.49 3.65
CA LYS A 39 -4.70 13.93 3.90
C LYS A 39 -3.42 14.50 3.30
N LEU A 40 -2.54 13.64 2.79
CA LEU A 40 -1.28 14.06 2.18
C LEU A 40 -1.53 14.39 0.70
N ASN A 41 -1.90 15.64 0.45
CA ASN A 41 -2.07 16.18 -0.89
C ASN A 41 -0.94 17.15 -1.24
N VAL A 42 -0.57 17.15 -2.52
CA VAL A 42 0.44 18.04 -3.10
C VAL A 42 -0.17 18.73 -4.31
N SER A 43 0.02 20.05 -4.38
CA SER A 43 -0.46 20.85 -5.51
C SER A 43 0.54 20.75 -6.67
N ILE A 44 0.13 20.14 -7.77
CA ILE A 44 0.96 19.96 -8.97
C ILE A 44 0.20 20.53 -10.16
N SER A 45 0.75 21.56 -10.79
CA SER A 45 0.15 22.23 -11.96
C SER A 45 -1.28 22.73 -11.70
N GLY A 46 -1.55 23.22 -10.49
CA GLY A 46 -2.88 23.72 -10.08
C GLY A 46 -3.90 22.63 -9.77
N LEU A 47 -3.49 21.35 -9.77
CA LEU A 47 -4.32 20.22 -9.37
C LEU A 47 -3.84 19.67 -8.03
N GLU A 48 -4.78 19.44 -7.13
CA GLU A 48 -4.51 18.70 -5.88
C GLU A 48 -4.36 17.21 -6.21
N LYS A 49 -3.19 16.64 -5.91
CA LYS A 49 -2.90 15.23 -6.10
C LYS A 49 -2.53 14.58 -4.78
N ARG A 50 -3.09 13.39 -4.50
CA ARG A 50 -2.65 12.57 -3.37
C ARG A 50 -1.18 12.18 -3.55
N LEU A 51 -0.42 12.25 -2.45
CA LEU A 51 0.99 11.85 -2.41
C LEU A 51 1.19 10.38 -2.80
N THR A 52 0.22 9.52 -2.49
CA THR A 52 0.24 8.10 -2.83
C THR A 52 -0.26 7.78 -4.24
N GLY A 53 -0.55 8.80 -5.05
CA GLY A 53 -1.01 8.66 -6.43
C GLY A 53 -2.48 8.30 -6.58
N VAL A 54 -2.80 7.72 -7.74
CA VAL A 54 -4.13 7.18 -8.06
C VAL A 54 -4.16 5.69 -7.75
N GLY A 55 -5.04 5.32 -6.82
CA GLY A 55 -5.41 3.95 -6.48
C GLY A 55 -6.91 3.92 -6.21
N PRO A 56 -7.54 2.74 -6.14
CA PRO A 56 -8.94 2.66 -5.72
C PRO A 56 -9.11 3.47 -4.44
N ASP A 57 -10.18 4.26 -4.33
CA ASP A 57 -10.39 5.23 -3.25
C ASP A 57 -10.53 4.61 -1.84
N GLY A 58 -10.31 3.31 -1.72
CA GLY A 58 -10.43 2.51 -0.51
C GLY A 58 -9.16 2.49 0.34
N ASP A 59 -9.36 2.10 1.61
CA ASP A 59 -8.34 1.91 2.65
C ASP A 59 -7.40 0.72 2.40
N HIS A 60 -7.08 0.40 1.15
CA HIS A 60 -6.24 -0.76 0.81
C HIS A 60 -4.84 -0.67 1.45
N GLY A 61 -4.22 0.52 1.46
CA GLY A 61 -2.96 0.70 2.19
C GLY A 61 -3.09 0.42 3.69
N VAL A 62 -4.23 0.76 4.30
CA VAL A 62 -4.50 0.45 5.72
C VAL A 62 -4.67 -1.06 5.93
N GLU A 63 -5.35 -1.74 5.00
CA GLU A 63 -5.50 -3.20 5.04
C GLU A 63 -4.16 -3.91 4.89
N VAL A 64 -3.32 -3.45 3.97
CA VAL A 64 -1.95 -3.96 3.79
C VAL A 64 -1.11 -3.70 5.03
N ALA A 65 -1.22 -2.53 5.66
CA ALA A 65 -0.55 -2.23 6.93
C ALA A 65 -1.01 -3.18 8.05
N LYS A 66 -2.30 -3.50 8.14
CA LYS A 66 -2.81 -4.48 9.12
C LYS A 66 -2.26 -5.88 8.86
N LYS A 67 -2.28 -6.36 7.62
CA LYS A 67 -1.65 -7.63 7.22
C LYS A 67 -0.16 -7.66 7.59
N LEU A 68 0.55 -6.54 7.42
CA LEU A 68 1.94 -6.37 7.83
C LEU A 68 2.15 -6.42 9.35
N LEU A 69 1.16 -6.10 10.16
CA LEU A 69 1.23 -6.21 11.63
C LEU A 69 0.83 -7.60 12.12
N GLU A 70 -0.10 -8.26 11.44
CA GLU A 70 -0.69 -9.55 11.84
C GLU A 70 0.13 -10.78 11.40
N ALA A 71 0.91 -10.68 10.32
CA ALA A 71 1.75 -11.78 9.84
C ALA A 71 3.00 -12.06 10.71
#